data_AF-V7PYT6-F1
#
_entry.id   AF-V7PYT6-F1
#
_cell.length_a   1.000
_cell.length_b   1.000
_cell.length_c   1.000
_cell.angle_alpha   90.00
_cell.angle_beta   90.00
_cell.angle_gamma   90.00
#
_symmetry.space_group_name_H-M   'P 1'
#
loop_
_entity.id
_entity.type
_entity.pdbx_description
1 polymer ?
#
loop_
_entity_poly.entity_id
_entity_poly.type
_entity_poly.pdbx_seq_one_letter_code
_entity_poly.pdbx_strand_id
1 'polypeptide(L)'
;MKFAEKLKHLKVKSWDNKYVNYKFLKKIIKKKINPEIKALYDRIDKNDEQILEVCKLVNLDNTLLNQKDKKKKNEIENEEIDYTYLFFYVLQNYINMVKEHYESEYNYLYEKIDEIVFFLESDRVNLKDMESLKNKCLNIYNLFDILTNYLNINVLSVYKILKKKTKKERLSTSLDLYQKYCNNLHQISQEEHFNEKIKSTFLLIQKKIGDNCEKIDFLNFKIYLKSKIENLGQYRGTIFILCGILITLIINTIILLYLNINEININRILSILPIYRLIYVLNFFFLFIFGSFLFMQLYGVNFTYILDLNKKIVNEYYYLINYVIFLLFLTTVSLLIFLLDVLFNLNIFSNIILHVVILCILLVCTTIFPFNFYKYKENNFLFSSLSRVLMSGVFLVNSVNLLDNIMGDILTSLSKTFSDVQYIICFFLNGMDTTAPAKCPIIESYVNPIFVGLPFYLRFCQCLIRYNNERQTIHIYNMLKYVSGICIVICTSFNWGYLGLDIYTSKIILICAYVIGSTYMYIWDVYCDWGLLKEYNYLLRKNDNLMYPPQYYYFAGFFNLIFRLTWAITIMPINIFPNKEINFFLITFFLMFIEVLRRSIWICFRLENEHVTNASRYRAILWVPKMTKTKEF
;
A
#
# COMPACT_ATOMS: atom_id res chain seq x y z
N MET A 1 3.39 10.35 14.42
CA MET A 1 4.69 11.07 14.27
C MET A 1 4.47 12.56 13.99
N LYS A 2 5.23 13.50 14.57
CA LYS A 2 5.04 14.95 14.32
C LYS A 2 5.53 15.30 12.91
N PHE A 3 4.83 16.17 12.16
CA PHE A 3 5.19 16.53 10.77
C PHE A 3 6.65 16.97 10.57
N ALA A 4 7.24 17.66 11.55
CA ALA A 4 8.64 18.09 11.52
C ALA A 4 9.65 16.91 11.55
N GLU A 5 9.28 15.78 12.15
CA GLU A 5 10.08 14.55 12.14
C GLU A 5 9.97 13.85 10.79
N LYS A 6 8.76 13.80 10.20
CA LYS A 6 8.54 13.26 8.85
C LYS A 6 9.37 13.98 7.78
N LEU A 7 9.45 15.31 7.86
CA LEU A 7 10.26 16.14 6.97
C LEU A 7 11.74 15.76 7.00
N LYS A 8 12.32 15.50 8.18
CA LYS A 8 13.74 15.17 8.33
C LYS A 8 14.15 13.94 7.51
N HIS A 9 13.23 12.99 7.35
CA HIS A 9 13.48 11.77 6.59
C HIS A 9 13.14 11.88 5.10
N LEU A 10 12.49 12.95 4.65
CA LEU A 10 12.15 13.20 3.25
C LEU A 10 13.22 14.01 2.50
N LYS A 11 14.05 14.75 3.25
CA LYS A 11 15.08 15.62 2.67
C LYS A 11 16.27 14.85 2.11
N VAL A 12 16.80 15.37 1.03
CA VAL A 12 18.14 15.04 0.50
C VAL A 12 19.19 15.64 1.43
N LYS A 13 20.15 14.82 1.91
CA LYS A 13 21.17 15.25 2.88
C LYS A 13 22.04 16.41 2.37
N SER A 14 22.48 16.36 1.11
CA SER A 14 23.31 17.40 0.49
C SER A 14 22.59 18.75 0.36
N TRP A 15 21.26 18.76 0.38
CA TRP A 15 20.43 19.96 0.21
C TRP A 15 19.74 20.39 1.51
N ASP A 16 20.14 19.90 2.69
CA ASP A 16 19.38 20.09 3.94
C ASP A 16 19.16 21.58 4.28
N ASN A 17 20.14 22.42 3.97
CA ASN A 17 20.12 23.89 4.12
C ASN A 17 19.30 24.62 3.04
N LYS A 18 18.91 23.95 1.95
CA LYS A 18 18.07 24.49 0.89
C LYS A 18 16.58 24.20 1.09
N TYR A 19 16.17 23.59 2.20
CA TYR A 19 14.75 23.39 2.50
C TYR A 19 14.17 24.47 3.43
N VAL A 20 12.88 24.75 3.28
CA VAL A 20 12.12 25.61 4.20
C VAL A 20 12.28 25.11 5.64
N ASN A 21 12.78 25.97 6.53
CA ASN A 21 12.98 25.62 7.92
C ASN A 21 11.67 25.66 8.72
N TYR A 22 10.88 24.59 8.61
CA TYR A 22 9.58 24.45 9.28
C TYR A 22 9.67 24.62 10.81
N LYS A 23 10.78 24.17 11.43
CA LYS A 23 10.97 24.30 12.88
C LYS A 23 11.17 25.76 13.29
N PHE A 24 11.94 26.52 12.52
CA PHE A 24 12.19 27.94 12.78
C PHE A 24 10.93 28.78 12.62
N LEU A 25 10.20 28.63 11.50
CA LEU A 25 8.92 29.32 11.31
C LEU A 25 7.89 28.99 12.39
N LYS A 26 7.89 27.74 12.90
CA LYS A 26 7.04 27.34 14.03
C LYS A 26 7.44 28.04 15.34
N LYS A 27 8.72 28.37 15.54
CA LYS A 27 9.15 29.18 16.69
C LYS A 27 8.58 30.60 16.59
N ILE A 28 8.64 31.22 15.41
CA ILE A 28 8.08 32.55 15.13
C ILE A 28 6.57 32.58 15.42
N ILE A 29 5.79 31.64 14.87
CA ILE A 29 4.33 31.53 15.14
C ILE A 29 4.05 31.40 16.64
N LYS A 30 4.93 30.76 17.41
CA LYS A 30 4.74 30.57 18.84
C LYS A 30 5.01 31.83 19.68
N LYS A 31 5.51 32.93 19.09
CA LYS A 31 5.95 34.14 19.81
C LYS A 31 6.87 33.81 21.00
N LYS A 32 7.71 32.77 20.89
CA LYS A 32 8.65 32.42 21.96
C LYS A 32 9.78 33.43 21.98
N ILE A 33 10.15 33.92 23.17
CA ILE A 33 11.37 34.69 23.40
C ILE A 33 12.55 33.86 22.88
N ASN A 34 13.21 34.35 21.84
CA ASN A 34 14.39 33.74 21.25
C ASN A 34 15.35 34.85 20.81
N PRO A 35 16.58 34.91 21.35
CA PRO A 35 17.56 35.93 20.97
C PRO A 35 17.91 35.88 19.47
N GLU A 36 17.85 34.70 18.84
CA GLU A 36 18.03 34.55 17.39
C GLU A 36 16.95 35.30 16.59
N ILE A 37 15.71 35.34 17.11
CA ILE A 37 14.58 36.01 16.45
C ILE A 37 14.71 37.53 16.56
N LYS A 38 15.12 38.04 17.73
CA LYS A 38 15.33 39.48 17.94
C LYS A 38 16.47 39.99 17.07
N ALA A 39 17.63 39.32 17.10
CA ALA A 39 18.76 39.66 16.26
C ALA A 39 18.48 39.54 14.75
N LEU A 40 17.56 38.67 14.33
CA LEU A 40 17.11 38.62 12.93
C LEU A 40 16.24 39.82 12.61
N TYR A 41 15.22 40.10 13.42
CA TYR A 41 14.29 41.22 13.23
C TYR A 41 14.97 42.59 13.22
N ASP A 42 16.06 42.75 13.98
CA ASP A 42 16.84 44.00 13.97
C ASP A 42 17.62 44.20 12.65
N ARG A 43 17.84 43.14 11.86
CA ARG A 43 18.61 43.15 10.62
C ARG A 43 17.75 43.11 9.34
N ILE A 44 16.46 42.85 9.45
CA ILE A 44 15.59 42.78 8.26
C ILE A 44 15.22 44.17 7.76
N ASP A 45 15.07 44.30 6.45
CA ASP A 45 14.37 45.45 5.87
C ASP A 45 12.90 45.40 6.31
N LYS A 46 12.37 46.53 6.75
CA LYS A 46 11.00 46.68 7.26
C LYS A 46 10.08 47.38 6.25
N ASN A 47 10.61 47.76 5.09
CA ASN A 47 9.90 48.55 4.08
C ASN A 47 9.51 47.74 2.84
N ASP A 48 9.65 46.41 2.85
CA ASP A 48 9.19 45.56 1.74
C ASP A 48 7.66 45.69 1.54
N GLU A 49 7.27 46.40 0.48
CA GLU A 49 5.87 46.70 0.15
C GLU A 49 5.03 45.43 -0.07
N GLN A 50 5.61 44.38 -0.66
CA GLN A 50 4.89 43.13 -0.94
C GLN A 50 4.54 42.38 0.35
N ILE A 51 5.42 42.47 1.35
CA ILE A 51 5.19 41.87 2.67
C ILE A 51 4.22 42.73 3.48
N LEU A 52 4.37 44.07 3.43
CA LEU A 52 3.46 45.00 4.10
C LEU A 52 2.01 44.83 3.61
N GLU A 53 1.80 44.62 2.32
CA GLU A 53 0.48 44.34 1.74
C GLU A 53 -0.14 43.05 2.32
N VAL A 54 0.64 41.97 2.43
CA VAL A 54 0.18 40.71 3.04
C VAL A 54 -0.12 40.89 4.52
N CYS A 55 0.70 41.66 5.22
CA CYS A 55 0.46 41.97 6.63
C CYS A 55 -0.82 42.78 6.83
N LYS A 56 -1.13 43.74 5.93
CA LYS A 56 -2.40 44.48 5.95
C LYS A 56 -3.61 43.55 5.78
N LEU A 57 -3.55 42.60 4.85
CA LEU A 57 -4.61 41.59 4.66
C LEU A 57 -4.84 40.74 5.92
N VAL A 58 -3.75 40.26 6.55
CA VAL A 58 -3.81 39.45 7.77
C VAL A 58 -4.26 40.26 9.00
N ASN A 59 -3.87 41.53 9.09
CA ASN A 59 -4.23 42.40 10.20
C ASN A 59 -5.69 42.86 10.13
N LEU A 60 -6.28 42.99 8.93
CA LEU A 60 -7.72 43.24 8.74
C LEU A 60 -8.57 42.10 9.30
N ASP A 61 -8.15 40.84 9.12
CA ASP A 61 -8.81 39.68 9.71
C ASP A 61 -8.75 39.73 11.25
N ASN A 62 -7.61 40.10 11.80
CA ASN A 62 -7.41 40.19 13.25
C ASN A 62 -8.28 41.28 13.89
N THR A 63 -8.47 42.42 13.24
CA THR A 63 -9.35 43.50 13.73
C THR A 63 -10.83 43.11 13.67
N LEU A 64 -11.27 42.38 12.64
CA LEU A 64 -12.64 41.84 12.53
C LEU A 64 -12.94 40.76 13.59
N LEU A 65 -11.95 39.93 13.96
CA LEU A 65 -12.07 38.92 15.02
C LEU A 65 -12.06 39.52 16.44
N ASN A 66 -11.26 40.57 16.67
CA ASN A 66 -11.17 41.24 17.97
C ASN A 66 -12.43 42.01 18.37
N GLN A 67 -13.38 42.25 17.45
CA GLN A 67 -14.70 42.77 17.79
C GLN A 67 -15.65 41.70 18.37
N LYS A 68 -15.37 40.40 18.21
CA LYS A 68 -16.23 39.30 18.69
C LYS A 68 -15.76 38.60 19.97
N ASP A 69 -14.45 38.63 20.29
CA ASP A 69 -13.90 37.93 21.46
C ASP A 69 -13.20 38.90 22.44
N LYS A 70 -13.95 39.83 23.06
CA LYS A 70 -13.50 40.51 24.28
C LYS A 70 -13.69 39.58 25.48
N LYS A 71 -12.81 38.59 25.65
CA LYS A 71 -12.42 38.08 26.99
C LYS A 71 -11.24 37.11 26.90
N LYS A 72 -10.21 37.46 27.70
CA LYS A 72 -9.01 36.71 28.10
C LYS A 72 -7.89 36.56 27.05
N LYS A 73 -6.95 37.51 27.10
CA LYS A 73 -5.53 37.24 26.86
C LYS A 73 -4.67 38.02 27.86
N ASN A 74 -4.25 37.33 28.91
CA ASN A 74 -3.01 37.65 29.62
C ASN A 74 -1.99 36.62 29.15
N GLU A 75 -1.24 36.94 28.11
CA GLU A 75 0.07 36.33 27.83
C GLU A 75 0.96 37.45 27.32
N ILE A 76 2.09 37.65 27.98
CA ILE A 76 3.09 38.71 27.80
C ILE A 76 3.45 38.83 26.30
N GLU A 77 2.90 39.84 25.63
CA GLU A 77 3.31 40.24 24.29
C GLU A 77 4.47 41.23 24.44
N ASN A 78 5.65 40.90 23.91
CA ASN A 78 6.67 41.92 23.67
C ASN A 78 6.16 42.78 22.50
N GLU A 79 5.77 44.01 22.77
CA GLU A 79 5.27 44.98 21.79
C GLU A 79 6.34 45.42 20.77
N GLU A 80 7.63 45.08 20.97
CA GLU A 80 8.74 45.53 20.11
C GLU A 80 8.87 44.80 18.75
N ILE A 81 8.34 43.58 18.59
CA ILE A 81 8.57 42.76 17.38
C ILE A 81 7.26 42.52 16.62
N ASP A 82 7.20 42.95 15.36
CA ASP A 82 6.14 42.53 14.44
C ASP A 82 6.39 41.09 13.96
N TYR A 83 5.85 40.13 14.73
CA TYR A 83 5.91 38.71 14.42
C TYR A 83 5.17 38.32 13.14
N THR A 84 4.21 39.14 12.68
CA THR A 84 3.48 38.88 11.42
C THR A 84 4.35 39.25 10.24
N TYR A 85 4.94 40.44 10.25
CA TYR A 85 5.90 40.89 9.25
C TYR A 85 7.10 39.95 9.17
N LEU A 86 7.72 39.67 10.32
CA LEU A 86 8.87 38.76 10.40
C LEU A 86 8.56 37.38 9.82
N PHE A 87 7.36 36.84 10.11
CA PHE A 87 6.98 35.53 9.59
C PHE A 87 6.92 35.51 8.06
N PHE A 88 6.26 36.50 7.45
CA PHE A 88 6.10 36.55 6.00
C PHE A 88 7.41 36.90 5.29
N TYR A 89 8.25 37.76 5.89
CA TYR A 89 9.60 38.05 5.41
C TYR A 89 10.47 36.79 5.37
N VAL A 90 10.54 36.06 6.48
CA VAL A 90 11.32 34.82 6.55
C VAL A 90 10.76 33.74 5.61
N LEU A 91 9.43 33.66 5.47
CA LEU A 91 8.80 32.73 4.54
C LEU A 91 9.13 33.05 3.08
N GLN A 92 9.08 34.33 2.70
CA GLN A 92 9.42 34.79 1.35
C GLN A 92 10.88 34.48 1.01
N ASN A 93 11.81 34.75 1.94
CA ASN A 93 13.22 34.42 1.75
C ASN A 93 13.46 32.91 1.57
N TYR A 94 12.76 32.06 2.33
CA TYR A 94 12.84 30.62 2.11
C TYR A 94 12.26 30.20 0.76
N ILE A 95 11.20 30.85 0.28
CA ILE A 95 10.62 30.57 -1.05
C ILE A 95 11.60 30.97 -2.15
N ASN A 96 12.21 32.16 -2.07
CA ASN A 96 13.21 32.62 -3.03
C ASN A 96 14.43 31.69 -3.07
N MET A 97 14.96 31.30 -1.91
CA MET A 97 16.03 30.31 -1.80
C MET A 97 15.67 28.97 -2.48
N VAL A 98 14.43 28.52 -2.32
CA VAL A 98 13.96 27.27 -2.96
C VAL A 98 13.91 27.41 -4.48
N LYS A 99 13.45 28.57 -4.98
CA LYS A 99 13.40 28.86 -6.41
C LYS A 99 14.78 28.91 -7.03
N GLU A 100 15.69 29.70 -6.45
CA GLU A 100 17.06 29.84 -6.94
C GLU A 100 17.78 28.49 -7.03
N HIS A 101 17.62 27.65 -5.99
CA HIS A 101 18.21 26.32 -6.01
C HIS A 101 17.56 25.41 -7.06
N TYR A 102 16.23 25.44 -7.19
CA TYR A 102 15.53 24.64 -8.19
C TYR A 102 15.94 25.02 -9.62
N GLU A 103 15.96 26.32 -9.93
CA GLU A 103 16.36 26.84 -11.24
C GLU A 103 17.82 26.51 -11.56
N SER A 104 18.72 26.68 -10.60
CA SER A 104 20.14 26.35 -10.77
C SER A 104 20.37 24.85 -11.07
N GLU A 105 19.74 23.95 -10.31
CA GLU A 105 19.87 22.51 -10.53
C GLU A 105 19.16 22.08 -11.83
N TYR A 106 18.01 22.69 -12.14
CA TYR A 106 17.30 22.44 -13.40
C TYR A 106 18.16 22.81 -14.60
N ASN A 107 18.72 24.01 -14.62
CA ASN A 107 19.57 24.48 -15.72
C ASN A 107 20.80 23.59 -15.89
N TYR A 108 21.46 23.21 -14.79
CA TYR A 108 22.57 22.26 -14.83
C TYR A 108 22.17 20.92 -15.46
N LEU A 109 21.05 20.33 -15.04
CA LEU A 109 20.57 19.06 -15.59
C LEU A 109 20.16 19.20 -17.06
N TYR A 110 19.57 20.33 -17.44
CA TYR A 110 19.15 20.62 -18.80
C TYR A 110 20.36 20.75 -19.74
N GLU A 111 21.39 21.50 -19.34
CA GLU A 111 22.66 21.60 -20.06
C GLU A 111 23.31 20.23 -20.26
N LYS A 112 23.27 19.34 -19.25
CA LYS A 112 23.77 17.97 -19.38
C LYS A 112 22.99 17.12 -20.38
N ILE A 113 21.71 17.37 -20.59
CA ILE A 113 20.95 16.72 -21.66
C ILE A 113 21.37 17.29 -23.02
N ASP A 114 21.53 18.60 -23.13
CA ASP A 114 21.96 19.22 -24.39
C ASP A 114 23.37 18.79 -24.79
N GLU A 115 24.29 18.59 -23.85
CA GLU A 115 25.61 17.96 -24.09
C GLU A 115 25.46 16.56 -24.73
N ILE A 116 24.50 15.76 -24.26
CA ILE A 116 24.21 14.43 -24.82
C ILE A 116 23.64 14.56 -26.23
N VAL A 117 22.69 15.48 -26.46
CA VAL A 117 22.09 15.72 -27.78
C VAL A 117 23.16 16.15 -28.78
N PHE A 118 24.00 17.12 -28.42
CA PHE A 118 25.10 17.60 -29.25
C PHE A 118 26.08 16.48 -29.60
N PHE A 119 26.44 15.64 -28.62
CA PHE A 119 27.31 14.49 -28.87
C PHE A 119 26.66 13.47 -29.81
N LEU A 120 25.34 13.25 -29.68
CA LEU A 120 24.58 12.38 -30.57
C LEU A 120 24.48 12.91 -32.00
N GLU A 121 24.57 14.22 -32.22
CA GLU A 121 24.59 14.81 -33.56
C GLU A 121 25.94 14.63 -34.27
N SER A 122 27.02 14.35 -33.53
CA SER A 122 28.32 14.05 -34.12
C SER A 122 28.37 12.64 -34.75
N ASP A 123 28.98 12.50 -35.93
CA ASP A 123 29.04 11.23 -36.69
C ASP A 123 30.07 10.21 -36.15
N ARG A 124 30.74 10.49 -35.02
CA ARG A 124 31.83 9.66 -34.48
C ARG A 124 31.42 8.89 -33.23
N VAL A 125 30.33 8.12 -33.27
CA VAL A 125 29.82 7.43 -32.08
C VAL A 125 29.89 5.92 -32.22
N ASN A 126 30.69 5.28 -31.36
CA ASN A 126 30.76 3.83 -31.27
C ASN A 126 29.65 3.28 -30.35
N LEU A 127 29.30 2.00 -30.50
CA LEU A 127 28.27 1.33 -29.68
C LEU A 127 28.52 1.42 -28.16
N LYS A 128 29.78 1.38 -27.73
CA LYS A 128 30.15 1.54 -26.30
C LYS A 128 29.82 2.93 -25.76
N ASP A 129 30.01 3.97 -26.57
CA ASP A 129 29.70 5.35 -26.21
C ASP A 129 28.18 5.54 -26.09
N MET A 130 27.41 4.89 -26.97
CA MET A 130 25.94 4.89 -26.89
C MET A 130 25.40 4.29 -25.60
N GLU A 131 25.97 3.16 -25.15
CA GLU A 131 25.54 2.54 -23.90
C GLU A 131 25.90 3.39 -22.68
N SER A 132 27.05 4.07 -22.71
CA SER A 132 27.46 5.06 -21.70
C SER A 132 26.52 6.27 -21.67
N LEU A 133 26.16 6.83 -22.83
CA LEU A 133 25.21 7.95 -22.94
C LEU A 133 23.82 7.57 -22.45
N LYS A 134 23.38 6.34 -22.75
CA LYS A 134 22.13 5.78 -22.22
C LYS A 134 22.12 5.79 -20.69
N ASN A 135 23.21 5.37 -20.05
CA ASN A 135 23.36 5.39 -18.60
C ASN A 135 23.46 6.80 -18.02
N LYS A 136 24.11 7.74 -18.71
CA LYS A 136 24.14 9.16 -18.32
C LYS A 136 22.74 9.79 -18.37
N CYS A 137 21.99 9.56 -19.45
CA CYS A 137 20.61 10.01 -19.60
C CYS A 137 19.71 9.47 -18.47
N LEU A 138 19.85 8.18 -18.13
CA LEU A 138 19.17 7.56 -16.98
C LEU A 138 19.49 8.23 -15.64
N ASN A 139 20.76 8.58 -15.42
CA ASN A 139 21.19 9.25 -14.19
C ASN A 139 20.66 10.68 -14.09
N ILE A 140 20.64 11.41 -15.20
CA ILE A 140 20.07 12.76 -15.25
C ILE A 140 18.58 12.74 -14.90
N TYR A 141 17.81 11.77 -15.44
CA TYR A 141 16.41 11.59 -15.08
C TYR A 141 16.20 11.40 -13.57
N ASN A 142 17.03 10.56 -12.93
CA ASN A 142 16.94 10.33 -11.49
C ASN A 142 17.20 11.60 -10.68
N LEU A 143 18.22 12.39 -11.06
CA LEU A 143 18.53 13.65 -10.39
C LEU A 143 17.37 14.63 -10.54
N PHE A 144 16.73 14.68 -11.71
CA PHE A 144 15.56 15.50 -11.94
C PHE A 144 14.33 15.05 -11.13
N ASP A 145 14.09 13.74 -11.00
CA ASP A 145 13.01 13.22 -10.13
C ASP A 145 13.28 13.59 -8.66
N ILE A 146 14.54 13.55 -8.21
CA ILE A 146 14.93 14.04 -6.88
C ILE A 146 14.67 15.55 -6.73
N LEU A 147 15.00 16.36 -7.75
CA LEU A 147 14.77 17.80 -7.77
C LEU A 147 13.28 18.16 -7.72
N THR A 148 12.46 17.44 -8.51
CA THR A 148 11.00 17.56 -8.48
C THR A 148 10.45 17.24 -7.10
N ASN A 149 10.98 16.20 -6.45
CA ASN A 149 10.59 15.86 -5.08
C ASN A 149 11.04 16.89 -4.04
N TYR A 150 12.21 17.52 -4.24
CA TYR A 150 12.66 18.65 -3.42
C TYR A 150 11.65 19.82 -3.46
N LEU A 151 11.21 20.23 -4.66
CA LEU A 151 10.22 21.30 -4.84
C LEU A 151 8.91 20.96 -4.10
N ASN A 152 8.42 19.76 -4.35
CA ASN A 152 7.24 19.16 -3.76
C ASN A 152 7.26 19.13 -2.21
N ILE A 153 8.39 18.77 -1.59
CA ILE A 153 8.56 18.80 -0.14
C ILE A 153 8.52 20.23 0.41
N ASN A 154 9.09 21.20 -0.32
CA ASN A 154 9.08 22.60 0.08
C ASN A 154 7.68 23.22 -0.02
N VAL A 155 6.95 22.96 -1.10
CA VAL A 155 5.53 23.31 -1.24
C VAL A 155 4.73 22.79 -0.04
N LEU A 156 4.91 21.52 0.32
CA LEU A 156 4.23 20.91 1.46
C LEU A 156 4.58 21.59 2.79
N SER A 157 5.83 21.99 2.95
CA SER A 157 6.32 22.70 4.13
C SER A 157 5.67 24.08 4.26
N VAL A 158 5.58 24.83 3.15
CA VAL A 158 4.89 26.13 3.07
C VAL A 158 3.39 25.97 3.38
N TYR A 159 2.71 25.01 2.76
CA TYR A 159 1.30 24.74 3.04
C TYR A 159 1.05 24.43 4.52
N LYS A 160 1.85 23.53 5.11
CA LYS A 160 1.69 23.12 6.51
C LYS A 160 2.00 24.23 7.50
N ILE A 161 2.87 25.18 7.16
CA ILE A 161 3.21 26.27 8.07
C ILE A 161 2.17 27.38 8.00
N LEU A 162 1.67 27.72 6.80
CA LEU A 162 0.54 28.64 6.60
C LEU A 162 -0.70 28.12 7.32
N LYS A 163 -1.10 26.86 7.09
CA LYS A 163 -2.24 26.23 7.78
C LYS A 163 -2.10 26.28 9.31
N LYS A 164 -0.87 26.18 9.81
CA LYS A 164 -0.60 26.27 11.25
C LYS A 164 -0.79 27.70 11.77
N LYS A 165 -0.32 28.71 11.04
CA LYS A 165 -0.52 30.13 11.38
C LYS A 165 -2.02 30.46 11.35
N THR A 166 -2.71 30.16 10.26
CA THR A 166 -4.17 30.32 10.10
C THR A 166 -4.93 29.68 11.26
N LYS A 167 -4.63 28.43 11.62
CA LYS A 167 -5.34 27.76 12.73
C LYS A 167 -5.06 28.41 14.09
N LYS A 168 -3.85 28.93 14.32
CA LYS A 168 -3.48 29.56 15.59
C LYS A 168 -4.11 30.96 15.72
N GLU A 169 -4.15 31.71 14.62
CA GLU A 169 -4.61 33.10 14.57
C GLU A 169 -6.05 33.25 14.06
N ARG A 170 -6.71 32.15 13.70
CA ARG A 170 -8.09 32.08 13.16
C ARG A 170 -8.32 32.93 11.89
N LEU A 171 -7.30 33.06 11.04
CA LEU A 171 -7.36 33.89 9.82
C LEU A 171 -8.38 33.38 8.79
N SER A 172 -9.07 34.30 8.10
CA SER A 172 -10.03 33.99 7.03
C SER A 172 -9.35 33.95 5.65
N THR A 173 -8.29 34.74 5.47
CA THR A 173 -7.39 34.87 4.30
C THR A 173 -6.52 33.64 3.96
N SER A 174 -6.87 32.46 4.48
CA SER A 174 -6.07 31.24 4.32
C SER A 174 -5.91 30.77 2.87
N LEU A 175 -6.93 31.01 2.05
CA LEU A 175 -6.94 30.65 0.64
C LEU A 175 -6.03 31.58 -0.17
N ASP A 176 -6.09 32.88 0.10
CA ASP A 176 -5.29 33.90 -0.59
C ASP A 176 -3.81 33.73 -0.31
N LEU A 177 -3.45 33.47 0.96
CA LEU A 177 -2.07 33.16 1.36
C LEU A 177 -1.57 31.88 0.70
N TYR A 178 -2.43 30.87 0.57
CA TYR A 178 -2.09 29.63 -0.14
C TYR A 178 -1.84 29.90 -1.62
N GLN A 179 -2.74 30.61 -2.29
CA GLN A 179 -2.58 30.96 -3.70
C GLN A 179 -1.31 31.79 -3.94
N LYS A 180 -1.02 32.80 -3.10
CA LYS A 180 0.17 33.64 -3.25
C LYS A 180 1.49 32.88 -3.10
N TYR A 181 1.62 32.03 -2.07
CA TYR A 181 2.90 31.42 -1.74
C TYR A 181 3.09 30.00 -2.29
N CYS A 182 2.04 29.17 -2.36
CA CYS A 182 2.16 27.81 -2.89
C CYS A 182 2.10 27.78 -4.42
N ASN A 183 1.22 28.55 -5.07
CA ASN A 183 1.18 28.56 -6.54
C ASN A 183 2.47 29.11 -7.15
N ASN A 184 3.10 30.07 -6.48
CA ASN A 184 4.38 30.63 -6.88
C ASN A 184 5.50 29.57 -6.93
N LEU A 185 5.47 28.58 -6.03
CA LEU A 185 6.36 27.42 -6.08
C LEU A 185 5.89 26.34 -7.08
N HIS A 186 4.59 26.21 -7.35
CA HIS A 186 4.11 25.28 -8.37
C HIS A 186 4.43 25.76 -9.79
N GLN A 187 4.39 27.07 -10.04
CA GLN A 187 4.65 27.68 -11.35
C GLN A 187 6.09 27.48 -11.85
N ILE A 188 7.06 27.30 -10.94
CA ILE A 188 8.45 27.04 -11.33
C ILE A 188 8.68 25.58 -11.76
N SER A 189 7.72 24.69 -11.58
CA SER A 189 7.87 23.28 -11.94
C SER A 189 8.01 23.10 -13.45
N GLN A 190 9.15 22.56 -13.89
CA GLN A 190 9.44 22.25 -15.29
C GLN A 190 9.33 20.74 -15.60
N GLU A 191 8.54 20.00 -14.81
CA GLU A 191 8.41 18.53 -14.90
C GLU A 191 8.02 18.06 -16.31
N GLU A 192 7.01 18.68 -16.93
CA GLU A 192 6.51 18.30 -18.25
C GLU A 192 7.57 18.51 -19.35
N HIS A 193 8.13 19.71 -19.43
CA HIS A 193 9.14 20.07 -20.44
C HIS A 193 10.41 19.19 -20.36
N PHE A 194 10.93 18.97 -19.15
CA PHE A 194 12.12 18.14 -18.98
C PHE A 194 11.86 16.67 -19.34
N ASN A 195 10.67 16.18 -18.98
CA ASN A 195 10.23 14.82 -19.25
C ASN A 195 10.11 14.53 -20.75
N GLU A 196 9.60 15.49 -21.53
CA GLU A 196 9.56 15.38 -22.99
C GLU A 196 10.96 15.35 -23.60
N LYS A 197 11.82 16.29 -23.20
CA LYS A 197 13.19 16.40 -23.69
C LYS A 197 14.00 15.13 -23.41
N ILE A 198 13.97 14.63 -22.18
CA ILE A 198 14.74 13.44 -21.81
C ILE A 198 14.23 12.17 -22.50
N LYS A 199 12.90 12.07 -22.72
CA LYS A 199 12.28 11.01 -23.50
C LYS A 199 12.74 11.06 -24.95
N SER A 200 12.72 12.23 -25.59
CA SER A 200 13.19 12.37 -26.97
C SER A 200 14.67 12.03 -27.11
N THR A 201 15.52 12.50 -26.20
CA THR A 201 16.96 12.21 -26.21
C THR A 201 17.22 10.71 -26.06
N PHE A 202 16.50 10.05 -25.16
CA PHE A 202 16.65 8.61 -24.97
C PHE A 202 16.19 7.80 -26.19
N LEU A 203 15.08 8.16 -26.81
CA LEU A 203 14.60 7.51 -28.04
C LEU A 203 15.60 7.69 -29.20
N LEU A 204 16.27 8.85 -29.29
CA LEU A 204 17.34 9.08 -30.26
C LEU A 204 18.55 8.16 -30.03
N ILE A 205 19.00 8.02 -28.77
CA ILE A 205 20.09 7.08 -28.41
C ILE A 205 19.69 5.67 -28.84
N GLN A 206 18.47 5.25 -28.53
CA GLN A 206 18.00 3.90 -28.80
C GLN A 206 17.86 3.61 -30.30
N LYS A 207 17.36 4.58 -31.07
CA LYS A 207 17.30 4.50 -32.53
C LYS A 207 18.70 4.31 -33.15
N LYS A 208 19.71 5.03 -32.67
CA LYS A 208 21.09 4.88 -33.17
C LYS A 208 21.76 3.56 -32.73
N ILE A 209 21.29 2.91 -31.67
CA ILE A 209 21.75 1.56 -31.26
C ILE A 209 21.18 0.46 -32.19
N GLY A 210 20.15 0.76 -32.99
CA GLY A 210 19.47 -0.22 -33.83
C GLY A 210 18.32 -0.95 -33.14
N ASP A 211 17.90 -0.50 -31.95
CA ASP A 211 16.72 -1.01 -31.25
C ASP A 211 15.45 -0.41 -31.89
N ASN A 212 14.59 -1.24 -32.47
CA ASN A 212 13.25 -0.85 -32.95
C ASN A 212 12.28 -0.62 -31.78
N CYS A 213 12.52 0.41 -30.97
CA CYS A 213 11.56 0.88 -29.96
C CYS A 213 10.74 2.05 -30.51
N GLU A 214 9.80 1.76 -31.40
CA GLU A 214 8.82 2.77 -31.81
C GLU A 214 7.81 3.00 -30.68
N LYS A 215 7.64 4.28 -30.30
CA LYS A 215 6.58 4.82 -29.43
C LYS A 215 6.44 4.16 -28.05
N ILE A 216 7.42 4.36 -27.18
CA ILE A 216 7.22 4.16 -25.73
C ILE A 216 6.45 5.37 -25.17
N ASP A 217 5.27 5.16 -24.59
CA ASP A 217 4.55 6.20 -23.82
C ASP A 217 5.40 6.69 -22.63
N PHE A 218 5.27 7.94 -22.18
CA PHE A 218 6.10 8.53 -21.12
C PHE A 218 6.06 7.71 -19.82
N LEU A 219 4.91 7.12 -19.49
CA LEU A 219 4.80 6.24 -18.34
C LEU A 219 5.59 4.93 -18.53
N ASN A 220 5.48 4.31 -19.70
CA ASN A 220 6.27 3.11 -20.05
C ASN A 220 7.77 3.41 -20.10
N PHE A 221 8.14 4.62 -20.52
CA PHE A 221 9.50 5.12 -20.49
C PHE A 221 10.00 5.24 -19.05
N LYS A 222 9.21 5.84 -18.15
CA LYS A 222 9.53 5.92 -16.72
C LYS A 222 9.71 4.54 -16.09
N ILE A 223 8.85 3.56 -16.44
CA ILE A 223 8.97 2.17 -15.99
C ILE A 223 10.28 1.55 -16.50
N TYR A 224 10.54 1.67 -17.81
CA TYR A 224 11.76 1.16 -18.44
C TYR A 224 13.01 1.75 -17.77
N LEU A 225 13.06 3.08 -17.60
CA LEU A 225 14.17 3.74 -16.94
C LEU A 225 14.37 3.20 -15.53
N LYS A 226 13.30 3.20 -14.72
CA LYS A 226 13.36 2.82 -13.31
C LYS A 226 13.73 1.35 -13.11
N SER A 227 13.19 0.45 -13.92
CA SER A 227 13.55 -0.98 -13.92
C SER A 227 15.01 -1.20 -14.32
N LYS A 228 15.54 -0.46 -15.31
CA LYS A 228 16.94 -0.57 -15.74
C LYS A 228 17.91 -0.01 -14.70
N ILE A 229 17.53 1.05 -13.99
CA ILE A 229 18.29 1.62 -12.87
C ILE A 229 18.31 0.66 -11.66
N GLU A 230 17.24 -0.11 -11.47
CA GLU A 230 17.08 -0.99 -10.30
C GLU A 230 17.88 -2.29 -10.36
N ASN A 231 18.91 -2.40 -11.22
CA ASN A 231 19.74 -3.59 -11.38
C ASN A 231 18.89 -4.87 -11.37
N LEU A 232 18.12 -5.08 -12.43
CA LEU A 232 17.34 -6.30 -12.68
C LEU A 232 18.14 -7.61 -12.47
N GLY A 233 19.48 -7.57 -12.54
CA GLY A 233 20.37 -8.66 -12.19
C GLY A 233 20.21 -9.19 -10.76
N GLN A 234 19.78 -8.36 -9.80
CA GLN A 234 19.54 -8.76 -8.41
C GLN A 234 18.32 -9.69 -8.27
N TYR A 235 17.42 -9.70 -9.26
CA TYR A 235 16.20 -10.51 -9.26
C TYR A 235 16.31 -11.82 -10.04
N ARG A 236 17.42 -12.03 -10.77
CA ARG A 236 17.60 -13.27 -11.54
C ARG A 236 17.61 -14.49 -10.62
N GLY A 237 18.34 -14.41 -9.50
CA GLY A 237 18.39 -15.48 -8.51
C GLY A 237 17.03 -15.81 -7.88
N THR A 238 16.23 -14.80 -7.55
CA THR A 238 14.87 -15.00 -7.02
C THR A 238 13.91 -15.61 -8.04
N ILE A 239 14.02 -15.22 -9.31
CA ILE A 239 13.22 -15.83 -10.39
C ILE A 239 13.55 -17.31 -10.53
N PHE A 240 14.84 -17.69 -10.52
CA PHE A 240 15.23 -19.11 -10.59
C PHE A 240 14.71 -19.92 -9.39
N ILE A 241 14.75 -19.37 -8.18
CA ILE A 241 14.19 -20.03 -7.00
C ILE A 241 12.68 -20.19 -7.14
N LEU A 242 11.95 -19.15 -7.57
CA LEU A 242 10.50 -19.22 -7.80
C LEU A 242 10.13 -20.24 -8.88
N CYS A 243 10.91 -20.32 -9.96
CA CYS A 243 10.74 -21.36 -10.98
C CYS A 243 10.98 -22.76 -10.40
N GLY A 244 12.01 -22.95 -9.57
CA GLY A 244 12.24 -24.21 -8.85
C GLY A 244 11.07 -24.60 -7.94
N ILE A 245 10.54 -23.64 -7.17
CA ILE A 245 9.34 -23.84 -6.34
C ILE A 245 8.14 -24.26 -7.21
N LEU A 246 7.92 -23.57 -8.34
CA LEU A 246 6.83 -23.87 -9.25
C LEU A 246 6.95 -25.29 -9.82
N ILE A 247 8.14 -25.69 -10.25
CA ILE A 247 8.41 -27.05 -10.74
C ILE A 247 8.11 -28.08 -9.64
N THR A 248 8.58 -27.87 -8.41
CA THR A 248 8.31 -28.78 -7.30
C THR A 248 6.82 -28.82 -6.93
N LEU A 249 6.10 -27.70 -7.00
CA LEU A 249 4.65 -27.66 -6.83
C LEU A 249 3.92 -28.44 -7.92
N ILE A 250 4.38 -28.35 -9.17
CA ILE A 250 3.84 -29.15 -10.28
C ILE A 250 4.08 -30.64 -10.00
N ILE A 251 5.28 -31.02 -9.57
CA ILE A 251 5.59 -32.41 -9.20
C ILE A 251 4.69 -32.89 -8.06
N ASN A 252 4.56 -32.11 -6.97
CA ASN A 252 3.68 -32.43 -5.84
C ASN A 252 2.22 -32.58 -6.29
N THR A 253 1.78 -31.70 -7.20
CA THR A 253 0.43 -31.78 -7.77
C THR A 253 0.28 -33.07 -8.57
N ILE A 254 1.20 -33.37 -9.49
CA ILE A 254 1.19 -34.62 -10.28
C ILE A 254 1.15 -35.83 -9.33
N ILE A 255 1.99 -35.88 -8.31
CA ILE A 255 1.95 -36.94 -7.30
C ILE A 255 0.55 -37.06 -6.71
N LEU A 256 -0.03 -35.97 -6.20
CA LEU A 256 -1.38 -35.96 -5.63
C LEU A 256 -2.45 -36.44 -6.62
N LEU A 257 -2.28 -36.17 -7.92
CA LEU A 257 -3.22 -36.60 -8.97
C LEU A 257 -3.12 -38.09 -9.31
N TYR A 258 -1.92 -38.67 -9.22
CA TYR A 258 -1.65 -40.06 -9.60
C TYR A 258 -1.63 -41.04 -8.41
N LEU A 259 -1.97 -40.58 -7.21
CA LEU A 259 -2.12 -41.46 -6.04
C LEU A 259 -3.23 -42.50 -6.30
N ASN A 260 -2.84 -43.77 -6.50
CA ASN A 260 -3.76 -44.88 -6.66
C ASN A 260 -4.33 -45.30 -5.30
N ILE A 261 -5.65 -45.41 -5.21
CA ILE A 261 -6.41 -45.50 -3.95
C ILE A 261 -6.22 -46.86 -3.26
N ASN A 262 -5.85 -47.91 -4.01
CA ASN A 262 -5.97 -49.28 -3.52
C ASN A 262 -4.79 -49.76 -2.65
N GLU A 263 -3.66 -49.05 -2.63
CA GLU A 263 -2.44 -49.50 -1.91
C GLU A 263 -1.87 -48.47 -0.92
N ILE A 264 -2.35 -47.21 -0.94
CA ILE A 264 -1.76 -46.09 -0.19
C ILE A 264 -2.72 -45.60 0.89
N ASN A 265 -2.18 -45.31 2.09
CA ASN A 265 -2.96 -44.72 3.18
C ASN A 265 -3.27 -43.23 2.90
N ILE A 266 -4.32 -43.00 2.11
CA ILE A 266 -4.77 -41.67 1.68
C ILE A 266 -5.24 -40.81 2.84
N ASN A 267 -5.78 -41.43 3.91
CA ASN A 267 -6.25 -40.71 5.09
C ASN A 267 -5.10 -39.96 5.78
N ARG A 268 -3.90 -40.56 5.81
CA ARG A 268 -2.71 -39.90 6.35
C ARG A 268 -2.36 -38.62 5.58
N ILE A 269 -2.51 -38.63 4.26
CA ILE A 269 -2.30 -37.45 3.41
C ILE A 269 -3.37 -36.41 3.70
N LEU A 270 -4.64 -36.81 3.66
CA LEU A 270 -5.79 -35.91 3.86
C LEU A 270 -5.79 -35.26 5.26
N SER A 271 -5.28 -35.95 6.29
CA SER A 271 -5.20 -35.40 7.63
C SER A 271 -4.21 -34.24 7.76
N ILE A 272 -3.16 -34.21 6.92
CA ILE A 272 -2.04 -33.26 7.02
C ILE A 272 -2.09 -32.15 6.00
N LEU A 273 -2.66 -32.41 4.81
CA LEU A 273 -2.79 -31.45 3.74
C LEU A 273 -3.38 -30.09 4.19
N PRO A 274 -4.43 -30.00 5.05
CA PRO A 274 -4.94 -28.72 5.55
C PRO A 274 -3.90 -27.86 6.26
N ILE A 275 -2.92 -28.47 6.95
CA ILE A 275 -1.83 -27.75 7.62
C ILE A 275 -0.90 -27.12 6.57
N TYR A 276 -0.54 -27.88 5.53
CA TYR A 276 0.21 -27.34 4.39
C TYR A 276 -0.54 -26.21 3.71
N ARG A 277 -1.85 -26.36 3.46
CA ARG A 277 -2.68 -25.32 2.84
C ARG A 277 -2.64 -24.01 3.62
N LEU A 278 -2.77 -24.06 4.95
CA LEU A 278 -2.63 -22.88 5.79
C LEU A 278 -1.27 -22.19 5.58
N ILE A 279 -0.18 -22.95 5.68
CA ILE A 279 1.19 -22.41 5.55
C ILE A 279 1.41 -21.80 4.17
N TYR A 280 0.97 -22.47 3.09
CA TYR A 280 1.07 -21.92 1.74
C TYR A 280 0.27 -20.63 1.57
N VAL A 281 -0.99 -20.59 2.01
CA VAL A 281 -1.84 -19.41 1.87
C VAL A 281 -1.25 -18.23 2.64
N LEU A 282 -0.69 -18.45 3.83
CA LEU A 282 0.02 -17.42 4.59
C LEU A 282 1.31 -16.95 3.89
N ASN A 283 2.11 -17.86 3.34
CA ASN A 283 3.30 -17.51 2.57
C ASN A 283 2.94 -16.68 1.32
N PHE A 284 1.93 -17.10 0.55
CA PHE A 284 1.45 -16.32 -0.60
C PHE A 284 0.87 -14.97 -0.19
N PHE A 285 0.18 -14.91 0.95
CA PHE A 285 -0.30 -13.66 1.52
C PHE A 285 0.83 -12.67 1.78
N PHE A 286 1.87 -13.07 2.51
CA PHE A 286 3.01 -12.18 2.75
C PHE A 286 3.76 -11.84 1.47
N LEU A 287 3.94 -12.81 0.57
CA LEU A 287 4.60 -12.59 -0.71
C LEU A 287 3.87 -11.54 -1.55
N PHE A 288 2.55 -11.64 -1.69
CA PHE A 288 1.76 -10.71 -2.48
C PHE A 288 1.60 -9.34 -1.81
N ILE A 289 1.52 -9.28 -0.47
CA ILE A 289 1.56 -7.99 0.24
C ILE A 289 2.91 -7.30 0.04
N PHE A 290 4.04 -7.97 0.24
CA PHE A 290 5.34 -7.34 0.01
C PHE A 290 5.59 -7.03 -1.48
N GLY A 291 5.11 -7.88 -2.39
CA GLY A 291 5.08 -7.61 -3.83
C GLY A 291 4.28 -6.35 -4.17
N SER A 292 3.13 -6.12 -3.51
CA SER A 292 2.33 -4.90 -3.69
C SER A 292 3.10 -3.64 -3.26
N PHE A 293 3.92 -3.71 -2.21
CA PHE A 293 4.78 -2.60 -1.78
C PHE A 293 5.86 -2.28 -2.82
N LEU A 294 6.51 -3.31 -3.37
CA LEU A 294 7.47 -3.14 -4.46
C LEU A 294 6.80 -2.52 -5.69
N PHE A 295 5.64 -3.04 -6.10
CA PHE A 295 4.86 -2.51 -7.21
C PHE A 295 4.51 -1.03 -7.02
N MET A 296 3.96 -0.67 -5.87
CA MET A 296 3.65 0.72 -5.54
C MET A 296 4.90 1.62 -5.57
N GLN A 297 6.04 1.13 -5.09
CA GLN A 297 7.28 1.89 -5.11
C GLN A 297 7.80 2.11 -6.53
N LEU A 298 7.68 1.13 -7.44
CA LEU A 298 8.03 1.28 -8.85
C LEU A 298 7.26 2.45 -9.47
N TYR A 299 5.98 2.60 -9.15
CA TYR A 299 5.15 3.69 -9.66
C TYR A 299 5.16 4.97 -8.81
N GLY A 300 5.92 4.98 -7.71
CA GLY A 300 6.10 6.15 -6.86
C GLY A 300 4.95 6.45 -5.90
N VAL A 301 4.02 5.51 -5.71
CA VAL A 301 2.93 5.61 -4.73
C VAL A 301 3.52 5.62 -3.33
N ASN A 302 3.38 6.74 -2.62
CA ASN A 302 3.95 6.92 -1.30
C ASN A 302 3.08 6.32 -0.17
N PHE A 303 2.95 4.99 -0.18
CA PHE A 303 2.18 4.25 0.81
C PHE A 303 2.71 4.46 2.24
N THR A 304 4.02 4.69 2.43
CA THR A 304 4.57 4.95 3.78
C THR A 304 4.08 6.26 4.40
N TYR A 305 3.94 7.31 3.58
CA TYR A 305 3.35 8.55 4.05
C TYR A 305 1.84 8.39 4.32
N ILE A 306 1.14 7.65 3.44
CA ILE A 306 -0.32 7.46 3.52
C ILE A 306 -0.70 6.63 4.75
N LEU A 307 0.08 5.59 5.05
CA LEU A 307 -0.15 4.65 6.15
C LEU A 307 0.58 5.02 7.44
N ASP A 308 1.29 6.15 7.47
CA ASP A 308 2.12 6.59 8.60
C ASP A 308 3.17 5.55 9.03
N LEU A 309 3.71 4.80 8.06
CA LEU A 309 4.76 3.81 8.30
C LEU A 309 6.13 4.46 8.49
N ASN A 310 6.96 3.86 9.35
CA ASN A 310 8.32 4.31 9.54
C ASN A 310 9.18 3.94 8.31
N LYS A 311 9.91 4.91 7.76
CA LYS A 311 10.72 4.75 6.53
C LYS A 311 11.81 3.68 6.61
N LYS A 312 12.25 3.28 7.81
CA LYS A 312 13.25 2.21 7.94
C LYS A 312 12.75 0.85 7.42
N ILE A 313 11.45 0.58 7.50
CA ILE A 313 10.80 -0.63 6.96
C ILE A 313 10.90 -0.69 5.42
N VAL A 314 11.03 0.46 4.76
CA VAL A 314 11.12 0.57 3.29
C VAL A 314 12.41 -0.01 2.75
N ASN A 315 13.51 0.00 3.49
CA ASN A 315 14.77 -0.48 2.93
C ASN A 315 14.91 -2.01 3.01
N GLU A 316 13.99 -2.71 3.69
CA GLU A 316 14.14 -4.12 4.06
C GLU A 316 13.12 -5.06 3.38
N TYR A 317 12.13 -4.56 2.60
CA TYR A 317 11.12 -5.46 2.00
C TYR A 317 11.72 -6.48 1.02
N TYR A 318 12.87 -6.21 0.40
CA TYR A 318 13.59 -7.19 -0.42
C TYR A 318 14.04 -8.39 0.41
N TYR A 319 14.55 -8.15 1.61
CA TYR A 319 14.93 -9.21 2.54
C TYR A 319 13.70 -10.00 2.99
N LEU A 320 12.57 -9.32 3.26
CA LEU A 320 11.32 -9.97 3.62
C LEU A 320 10.77 -10.85 2.48
N ILE A 321 10.81 -10.38 1.24
CA ILE A 321 10.41 -11.16 0.05
C ILE A 321 11.28 -12.41 -0.06
N ASN A 322 12.61 -12.27 0.03
CA ASN A 322 13.52 -13.41 -0.06
C ASN A 322 13.31 -14.42 1.06
N TYR A 323 13.03 -13.95 2.28
CA TYR A 323 12.71 -14.81 3.41
C TYR A 323 11.42 -15.61 3.18
N VAL A 324 10.35 -14.94 2.73
CA VAL A 324 9.08 -15.62 2.42
C VAL A 324 9.25 -16.62 1.28
N ILE A 325 10.03 -16.28 0.24
CA ILE A 325 10.37 -17.21 -0.84
C ILE A 325 11.12 -18.44 -0.29
N PHE A 326 12.06 -18.23 0.65
CA PHE A 326 12.77 -19.32 1.30
C PHE A 326 11.84 -20.22 2.13
N LEU A 327 10.92 -19.66 2.91
CA LEU A 327 9.90 -20.43 3.63
C LEU A 327 8.97 -21.20 2.69
N LEU A 328 8.58 -20.59 1.57
CA LEU A 328 7.78 -21.24 0.53
C LEU A 328 8.54 -22.42 -0.09
N PHE A 329 9.83 -22.26 -0.36
CA PHE A 329 10.71 -23.34 -0.80
C PHE A 329 10.76 -24.48 0.21
N LEU A 330 11.06 -24.19 1.49
CA LEU A 330 11.09 -25.20 2.55
C LEU A 330 9.76 -25.94 2.71
N THR A 331 8.64 -25.22 2.64
CA THR A 331 7.29 -25.81 2.70
C THR A 331 7.05 -26.75 1.52
N THR A 332 7.52 -26.37 0.32
CA THR A 332 7.35 -27.17 -0.90
C THR A 332 8.18 -28.44 -0.90
N VAL A 333 9.44 -28.34 -0.45
CA VAL A 333 10.31 -29.50 -0.26
C VAL A 333 9.79 -30.41 0.84
N SER A 334 9.31 -29.85 1.96
CA SER A 334 8.67 -30.62 3.04
C SER A 334 7.46 -31.42 2.53
N LEU A 335 6.59 -30.80 1.72
CA LEU A 335 5.46 -31.50 1.12
C LEU A 335 5.92 -32.64 0.20
N LEU A 336 6.94 -32.40 -0.63
CA LEU A 336 7.49 -33.43 -1.50
C LEU A 336 8.02 -34.62 -0.69
N ILE A 337 8.83 -34.36 0.33
CA ILE A 337 9.37 -35.40 1.22
C ILE A 337 8.23 -36.16 1.91
N PHE A 338 7.21 -35.47 2.41
CA PHE A 338 6.04 -36.11 3.01
C PHE A 338 5.28 -37.01 2.03
N LEU A 339 5.04 -36.54 0.80
CA LEU A 339 4.35 -37.34 -0.22
C LEU A 339 5.18 -38.55 -0.62
N LEU A 340 6.50 -38.42 -0.79
CA LEU A 340 7.40 -39.54 -1.09
C LEU A 340 7.48 -40.54 0.06
N ASP A 341 7.51 -40.08 1.31
CA ASP A 341 7.51 -40.92 2.52
C ASP A 341 6.26 -41.81 2.58
N VAL A 342 5.09 -41.24 2.26
CA VAL A 342 3.82 -41.99 2.20
C VAL A 342 3.72 -42.89 0.96
N LEU A 343 4.18 -42.43 -0.20
CA LEU A 343 4.14 -43.20 -1.45
C LEU A 343 4.97 -44.49 -1.39
N PHE A 344 6.20 -44.37 -0.87
CA PHE A 344 7.19 -45.44 -0.91
C PHE A 344 7.31 -46.17 0.43
N ASN A 345 6.46 -45.84 1.42
CA ASN A 345 6.52 -46.36 2.79
C ASN A 345 7.94 -46.34 3.35
N LEU A 346 8.68 -45.27 3.04
CA LEU A 346 10.11 -45.16 3.37
C LEU A 346 10.32 -45.15 4.89
N ASN A 347 9.29 -44.80 5.64
CA ASN A 347 9.34 -44.59 7.09
C ASN A 347 10.55 -43.69 7.45
N ILE A 348 10.82 -42.68 6.60
CA ILE A 348 11.94 -41.73 6.78
C ILE A 348 11.90 -41.20 8.21
N PHE A 349 10.67 -40.99 8.71
CA PHE A 349 10.38 -40.81 10.10
C PHE A 349 9.39 -41.89 10.55
N SER A 350 9.80 -42.69 11.54
CA SER A 350 9.01 -43.78 12.10
C SER A 350 7.65 -43.35 12.66
N ASN A 351 7.42 -42.04 12.84
CA ASN A 351 6.17 -41.45 13.30
C ASN A 351 5.85 -40.14 12.55
N ILE A 352 4.56 -39.87 12.40
CA ILE A 352 4.02 -38.63 11.80
C ILE A 352 4.41 -37.36 12.55
N ILE A 353 4.81 -37.51 13.81
CA ILE A 353 5.17 -36.43 14.74
C ILE A 353 6.22 -35.50 14.13
N LEU A 354 7.28 -36.02 13.48
CA LEU A 354 8.33 -35.14 12.98
C LEU A 354 7.83 -34.25 11.83
N HIS A 355 7.03 -34.78 10.91
CA HIS A 355 6.39 -33.98 9.86
C HIS A 355 5.54 -32.86 10.48
N VAL A 356 4.75 -33.17 11.51
CA VAL A 356 3.94 -32.18 12.22
C VAL A 356 4.83 -31.14 12.94
N VAL A 357 5.93 -31.55 13.58
CA VAL A 357 6.87 -30.63 14.24
C VAL A 357 7.51 -29.69 13.23
N ILE A 358 7.96 -30.19 12.07
CA ILE A 358 8.50 -29.37 10.98
C ILE A 358 7.45 -28.36 10.52
N LEU A 359 6.19 -28.79 10.34
CA LEU A 359 5.09 -27.90 9.95
C LEU A 359 4.79 -26.84 11.01
N CYS A 360 4.81 -27.19 12.29
CA CYS A 360 4.68 -26.23 13.38
C CYS A 360 5.79 -25.19 13.37
N ILE A 361 7.05 -25.61 13.17
CA ILE A 361 8.19 -24.69 13.03
C ILE A 361 7.98 -23.77 11.83
N LEU A 362 7.63 -24.30 10.67
CA LEU A 362 7.37 -23.50 9.47
C LEU A 362 6.19 -22.52 9.67
N LEU A 363 5.12 -22.95 10.32
CA LEU A 363 3.97 -22.10 10.64
C LEU A 363 4.37 -20.96 11.59
N VAL A 364 5.14 -21.25 12.63
CA VAL A 364 5.68 -20.27 13.57
C VAL A 364 6.62 -19.29 12.87
N CYS A 365 7.54 -19.77 12.03
CA CYS A 365 8.42 -18.92 11.23
C CYS A 365 7.64 -18.00 10.28
N THR A 366 6.62 -18.53 9.61
CA THR A 366 5.75 -17.77 8.69
C THR A 366 4.97 -16.69 9.43
N THR A 367 4.46 -16.98 10.62
CA THR A 367 3.60 -16.07 11.37
C THR A 367 4.39 -15.06 12.21
N ILE A 368 5.43 -15.46 12.95
CA ILE A 368 6.16 -14.57 13.87
C ILE A 368 7.11 -13.62 13.13
N PHE A 369 7.77 -14.06 12.07
CA PHE A 369 8.76 -13.26 11.36
C PHE A 369 8.25 -11.87 10.91
N PRO A 370 7.06 -11.72 10.28
CA PRO A 370 6.53 -10.40 9.93
C PRO A 370 6.17 -9.53 11.16
N PHE A 371 6.11 -10.09 12.37
CA PHE A 371 5.97 -9.33 13.61
C PHE A 371 7.31 -9.06 14.32
N ASN A 372 8.39 -9.76 13.95
CA ASN A 372 9.68 -9.73 14.64
C ASN A 372 10.59 -8.57 14.19
N PHE A 373 10.03 -7.37 13.96
CA PHE A 373 10.78 -6.13 13.70
C PHE A 373 11.37 -5.53 15.02
N TYR A 374 11.97 -6.38 15.85
CA TYR A 374 12.48 -6.06 17.20
C TYR A 374 13.53 -4.95 17.24
N LYS A 375 14.13 -4.60 16.10
CA LYS A 375 15.10 -3.50 16.01
C LYS A 375 14.48 -2.11 16.24
N TYR A 376 13.15 -2.00 16.26
CA TYR A 376 12.43 -0.74 16.41
C TYR A 376 11.36 -0.82 17.50
N LYS A 377 11.82 -0.78 18.77
CA LYS A 377 11.06 -0.81 20.04
C LYS A 377 9.83 0.11 20.12
N GLU A 378 9.65 1.04 19.18
CA GLU A 378 8.55 2.02 19.12
C GLU A 378 7.48 1.75 18.04
N ASN A 379 7.64 0.78 17.10
CA ASN A 379 6.77 0.70 15.91
C ASN A 379 6.41 -0.72 15.44
N ASN A 380 5.84 -1.58 16.30
CA ASN A 380 5.11 -2.76 15.82
C ASN A 380 3.76 -2.34 15.20
N PHE A 381 3.81 -1.65 14.05
CA PHE A 381 2.64 -1.04 13.41
C PHE A 381 1.60 -2.07 12.98
N LEU A 382 2.03 -3.25 12.50
CA LEU A 382 1.14 -4.35 12.11
C LEU A 382 0.38 -4.90 13.31
N PHE A 383 1.10 -5.27 14.38
CA PHE A 383 0.48 -5.77 15.61
C PHE A 383 -0.41 -4.71 16.26
N SER A 384 0.07 -3.46 16.33
CA SER A 384 -0.71 -2.34 16.86
C SER A 384 -2.00 -2.11 16.06
N SER A 385 -1.94 -2.22 14.72
CA SER A 385 -3.13 -2.10 13.87
C SER A 385 -4.08 -3.27 14.05
N LEU A 386 -3.57 -4.51 14.03
CA LEU A 386 -4.35 -5.72 14.29
C LEU A 386 -5.08 -5.63 15.64
N SER A 387 -4.37 -5.22 16.69
CA SER A 387 -4.93 -5.00 18.02
C SER A 387 -6.04 -3.96 18.00
N ARG A 388 -5.86 -2.82 17.33
CA ARG A 388 -6.93 -1.81 17.17
C ARG A 388 -8.12 -2.34 16.37
N VAL A 389 -7.91 -3.17 15.34
CA VAL A 389 -8.99 -3.82 14.60
C VAL A 389 -9.79 -4.74 15.51
N LEU A 390 -9.12 -5.59 16.32
CA LEU A 390 -9.81 -6.46 17.28
C LEU A 390 -10.57 -5.64 18.33
N MET A 391 -9.93 -4.62 18.92
CA MET A 391 -10.55 -3.72 19.90
C MET A 391 -11.73 -2.93 19.32
N SER A 392 -11.75 -2.66 18.01
CA SER A 392 -12.89 -2.01 17.35
C SER A 392 -14.15 -2.88 17.35
N GLY A 393 -14.00 -4.22 17.36
CA GLY A 393 -15.12 -5.16 17.45
C GLY A 393 -15.89 -5.08 18.78
N VAL A 394 -15.24 -4.58 19.82
CA VAL A 394 -15.82 -4.35 21.16
C VAL A 394 -15.91 -2.86 21.51
N PHE A 395 -15.81 -1.98 20.50
CA PHE A 395 -15.94 -0.52 20.63
C PHE A 395 -14.97 0.13 21.65
N LEU A 396 -13.81 -0.49 21.89
CA LEU A 396 -12.76 0.05 22.77
C LEU A 396 -11.85 1.09 22.07
N VAL A 397 -12.17 1.46 20.83
CA VAL A 397 -11.38 2.42 20.03
C VAL A 397 -12.28 3.57 19.58
N ASN A 398 -11.79 4.80 19.77
CA ASN A 398 -12.55 6.01 19.44
C ASN A 398 -12.36 6.48 17.99
N SER A 399 -11.38 5.95 17.25
CA SER A 399 -11.10 6.37 15.87
C SER A 399 -10.47 5.24 15.06
N VAL A 400 -10.86 5.12 13.79
CA VAL A 400 -10.30 4.11 12.87
C VAL A 400 -9.45 4.81 11.82
N ASN A 401 -8.16 4.48 11.73
CA ASN A 401 -7.26 5.04 10.73
C ASN A 401 -7.27 4.20 9.44
N LEU A 402 -6.67 4.71 8.36
CA LEU A 402 -6.60 4.00 7.08
C LEU A 402 -5.91 2.64 7.19
N LEU A 403 -4.83 2.55 7.97
CA LEU A 403 -4.12 1.29 8.18
C LEU A 403 -5.03 0.24 8.82
N ASP A 404 -5.84 0.62 9.82
CA ASP A 404 -6.78 -0.27 10.51
C ASP A 404 -7.92 -0.71 9.58
N ASN A 405 -8.32 0.18 8.67
CA ASN A 405 -9.32 -0.10 7.64
C ASN A 405 -8.80 -1.17 6.64
N ILE A 406 -7.59 -0.98 6.11
CA ILE A 406 -6.95 -1.95 5.20
C ILE A 406 -6.70 -3.28 5.91
N MET A 407 -6.24 -3.24 7.16
CA MET A 407 -5.99 -4.45 7.95
C MET A 407 -7.26 -5.26 8.15
N GLY A 408 -8.38 -4.61 8.45
CA GLY A 408 -9.67 -5.30 8.55
C GLY A 408 -10.12 -5.88 7.19
N ASP A 409 -9.91 -5.16 6.08
CA ASP A 409 -10.24 -5.67 4.75
C ASP A 409 -9.38 -6.87 4.35
N ILE A 410 -8.11 -6.88 4.75
CA ILE A 410 -7.22 -8.04 4.63
C ILE A 410 -7.79 -9.24 5.39
N LEU A 411 -8.26 -9.05 6.63
CA LEU A 411 -8.83 -10.14 7.44
C LEU A 411 -10.06 -10.77 6.76
N THR A 412 -10.88 -10.00 6.03
CA THR A 412 -12.04 -10.58 5.29
C THR A 412 -11.62 -11.59 4.23
N SER A 413 -10.47 -11.36 3.59
CA SER A 413 -9.87 -12.26 2.59
C SER A 413 -9.21 -13.50 3.22
N LEU A 414 -8.89 -13.45 4.51
CA LEU A 414 -8.37 -14.58 5.29
C LEU A 414 -9.48 -15.36 6.03
N SER A 415 -10.76 -15.06 5.80
CA SER A 415 -11.88 -15.71 6.48
C SER A 415 -11.86 -17.24 6.38
N LYS A 416 -11.62 -17.78 5.18
CA LYS A 416 -11.51 -19.23 4.98
C LYS A 416 -10.25 -19.85 5.60
N THR A 417 -9.20 -19.06 5.78
CA THR A 417 -7.97 -19.47 6.46
C THR A 417 -8.23 -19.76 7.95
N PHE A 418 -9.20 -19.09 8.57
CA PHE A 418 -9.60 -19.40 9.95
C PHE A 418 -10.22 -20.80 10.08
N SER A 419 -10.86 -21.34 9.03
CA SER A 419 -11.35 -22.73 9.03
C SER A 419 -10.20 -23.74 9.10
N ASP A 420 -9.06 -23.46 8.47
CA ASP A 420 -7.87 -24.31 8.57
C ASP A 420 -7.20 -24.21 9.95
N VAL A 421 -7.21 -23.03 10.56
CA VAL A 421 -6.76 -22.87 11.96
C VAL A 421 -7.61 -23.70 12.90
N GLN A 422 -8.94 -23.69 12.72
CA GLN A 422 -9.85 -24.54 13.48
C GLN A 422 -9.55 -26.02 13.26
N TYR A 423 -9.36 -26.44 12.00
CA TYR A 423 -9.03 -27.83 11.68
C TYR A 423 -7.75 -28.27 12.41
N ILE A 424 -6.72 -27.43 12.44
CA ILE A 424 -5.46 -27.73 13.16
C ILE A 424 -5.70 -27.89 14.66
N ILE A 425 -6.52 -27.03 15.27
CA ILE A 425 -6.90 -27.18 16.69
C ILE A 425 -7.58 -28.53 16.91
N CYS A 426 -8.53 -28.90 16.03
CA CYS A 426 -9.20 -30.19 16.10
C CYS A 426 -8.23 -31.38 15.93
N PHE A 427 -7.30 -31.28 14.98
CA PHE A 427 -6.27 -32.29 14.73
C PHE A 427 -5.39 -32.55 15.96
N PHE A 428 -4.99 -31.49 16.68
CA PHE A 428 -4.24 -31.63 17.93
C PHE A 428 -5.09 -32.18 19.08
N LEU A 429 -6.35 -31.76 19.22
CA LEU A 429 -7.26 -32.27 20.25
C LEU A 429 -7.53 -33.77 20.09
N ASN A 430 -7.53 -34.27 18.85
CA ASN A 430 -7.67 -35.69 18.54
C ASN A 430 -6.34 -36.46 18.61
N GLY A 431 -5.29 -35.88 19.22
CA GLY A 431 -4.01 -36.58 19.42
C GLY A 431 -3.17 -36.77 18.17
N MET A 432 -3.38 -35.95 17.12
CA MET A 432 -2.72 -36.07 15.82
C MET A 432 -3.01 -37.39 15.10
N ASP A 433 -4.19 -37.95 15.31
CA ASP A 433 -4.64 -39.16 14.61
C ASP A 433 -4.70 -38.93 13.09
N THR A 434 -4.16 -39.89 12.34
CA THR A 434 -4.09 -39.89 10.87
C THR A 434 -4.83 -41.06 10.23
N THR A 435 -5.57 -41.84 11.02
CA THR A 435 -6.45 -42.90 10.51
C THR A 435 -7.60 -42.33 9.69
N ALA A 436 -8.05 -41.10 10.01
CA ALA A 436 -9.03 -40.32 9.26
C ALA A 436 -8.74 -38.81 9.41
N PRO A 437 -9.25 -37.96 8.50
CA PRO A 437 -9.22 -36.51 8.68
C PRO A 437 -9.90 -36.10 9.99
N ALA A 438 -9.33 -35.12 10.69
CA ALA A 438 -9.84 -34.69 11.98
C ALA A 438 -11.24 -34.08 11.83
N LYS A 439 -12.19 -34.53 12.65
CA LYS A 439 -13.57 -34.01 12.70
C LYS A 439 -13.93 -33.57 14.10
N CYS A 440 -14.45 -32.35 14.21
CA CYS A 440 -14.95 -31.78 15.45
C CYS A 440 -16.35 -31.19 15.21
N PRO A 441 -17.42 -32.02 15.22
CA PRO A 441 -18.75 -31.64 14.75
C PRO A 441 -19.33 -30.39 15.42
N ILE A 442 -19.13 -30.25 16.74
CA ILE A 442 -19.60 -29.09 17.51
C ILE A 442 -18.87 -27.82 17.05
N ILE A 443 -17.55 -27.90 16.90
CA ILE A 443 -16.71 -26.77 16.48
C ILE A 443 -17.02 -26.41 15.01
N GLU A 444 -17.16 -27.40 14.14
CA GLU A 444 -17.49 -27.22 12.72
C GLU A 444 -18.87 -26.60 12.51
N SER A 445 -19.89 -27.04 13.26
CA SER A 445 -21.27 -26.59 13.04
C SER A 445 -21.55 -25.21 13.63
N TYR A 446 -20.99 -24.91 14.81
CA TYR A 446 -21.35 -23.70 15.56
C TYR A 446 -20.24 -22.65 15.62
N VAL A 447 -18.99 -23.09 15.71
CA VAL A 447 -17.84 -22.19 15.92
C VAL A 447 -17.28 -21.69 14.58
N ASN A 448 -17.17 -22.56 13.57
CA ASN A 448 -16.66 -22.19 12.24
C ASN A 448 -17.39 -20.99 11.62
N PRO A 449 -18.74 -20.92 11.62
CA PRO A 449 -19.45 -19.76 11.05
C PRO A 449 -19.11 -18.45 11.76
N ILE A 450 -18.88 -18.49 13.08
CA ILE A 450 -18.47 -17.33 13.87
C ILE A 450 -17.07 -16.89 13.45
N PHE A 451 -16.11 -17.81 13.32
CA PHE A 451 -14.75 -17.50 12.89
C PHE A 451 -14.69 -16.93 11.46
N VAL A 452 -15.46 -17.51 10.55
CA VAL A 452 -15.56 -17.03 9.15
C VAL A 452 -16.27 -15.68 9.08
N GLY A 453 -17.28 -15.44 9.92
CA GLY A 453 -18.03 -14.19 10.00
C GLY A 453 -17.32 -13.05 10.76
N LEU A 454 -16.40 -13.39 11.67
CA LEU A 454 -15.72 -12.44 12.56
C LEU A 454 -15.04 -11.29 11.80
N PRO A 455 -14.27 -11.50 10.71
CA PRO A 455 -13.69 -10.40 9.96
C PRO A 455 -14.70 -9.38 9.43
N PHE A 456 -15.87 -9.84 8.97
CA PHE A 456 -16.93 -8.96 8.47
C PHE A 456 -17.58 -8.17 9.62
N TYR A 457 -17.76 -8.82 10.78
CA TYR A 457 -18.22 -8.14 11.99
C TYR A 457 -17.25 -7.04 12.45
N LEU A 458 -15.94 -7.31 12.47
CA LEU A 458 -14.94 -6.30 12.83
C LEU A 458 -15.02 -5.09 11.90
N ARG A 459 -15.21 -5.32 10.59
CA ARG A 459 -15.39 -4.24 9.61
C ARG A 459 -16.68 -3.47 9.77
N PHE A 460 -17.77 -4.16 10.09
CA PHE A 460 -19.03 -3.53 10.47
C PHE A 460 -18.81 -2.54 11.64
N CYS A 461 -18.18 -2.98 12.73
CA CYS A 461 -17.91 -2.11 13.89
C CYS A 461 -17.00 -0.93 13.53
N GLN A 462 -15.94 -1.15 12.75
CA GLN A 462 -15.07 -0.06 12.27
C GLN A 462 -15.85 0.99 11.46
N CYS A 463 -16.76 0.57 10.59
CA CYS A 463 -17.59 1.49 9.81
C CYS A 463 -18.56 2.28 10.72
N LEU A 464 -19.13 1.63 11.72
CA LEU A 464 -20.02 2.27 12.69
C LEU A 464 -19.29 3.33 13.53
N ILE A 465 -18.09 3.02 14.01
CA ILE A 465 -17.24 3.99 14.74
C ILE A 465 -16.94 5.22 13.85
N ARG A 466 -16.60 5.01 12.57
CA ARG A 466 -16.38 6.12 11.63
C ARG A 466 -17.63 6.93 11.37
N TYR A 467 -18.79 6.29 11.21
CA TYR A 467 -20.05 6.99 11.05
C TYR A 467 -20.38 7.85 12.26
N ASN A 468 -20.19 7.34 13.48
CA ASN A 468 -20.46 8.09 14.70
C ASN A 468 -19.59 9.36 14.81
N ASN A 469 -18.34 9.27 14.36
CA ASN A 469 -17.39 10.39 14.41
C ASN A 469 -17.56 11.41 13.26
N GLU A 470 -17.79 10.95 12.03
CA GLU A 470 -17.77 11.80 10.84
C GLU A 470 -19.18 12.16 10.33
N ARG A 471 -20.21 11.41 10.73
CA ARG A 471 -21.62 11.55 10.32
C ARG A 471 -21.85 11.53 8.79
N GLN A 472 -20.96 10.89 8.03
CA GLN A 472 -21.08 10.75 6.58
C GLN A 472 -21.76 9.44 6.19
N THR A 473 -22.76 9.50 5.32
CA THR A 473 -23.55 8.34 4.84
C THR A 473 -22.73 7.30 4.10
N ILE A 474 -21.58 7.67 3.52
CA ILE A 474 -20.65 6.72 2.87
C ILE A 474 -20.20 5.60 3.82
N HIS A 475 -20.08 5.89 5.13
CA HIS A 475 -19.71 4.87 6.13
C HIS A 475 -20.84 3.87 6.38
N ILE A 476 -22.10 4.28 6.24
CA ILE A 476 -23.27 3.37 6.31
C ILE A 476 -23.27 2.45 5.10
N TYR A 477 -23.04 2.98 3.89
CA TYR A 477 -22.95 2.12 2.70
C TYR A 477 -21.77 1.14 2.82
N ASN A 478 -20.62 1.58 3.31
CA ASN A 478 -19.51 0.65 3.56
C ASN A 478 -19.87 -0.40 4.62
N MET A 479 -20.64 -0.03 5.65
CA MET A 479 -21.14 -0.95 6.67
C MET A 479 -22.08 -2.01 6.06
N LEU A 480 -23.04 -1.60 5.23
CA LEU A 480 -23.97 -2.50 4.52
C LEU A 480 -23.24 -3.49 3.61
N LYS A 481 -22.10 -3.07 3.03
CA LYS A 481 -21.23 -3.97 2.29
C LYS A 481 -20.77 -5.16 3.15
N TYR A 482 -20.32 -4.93 4.39
CA TYR A 482 -19.92 -6.04 5.27
C TYR A 482 -21.10 -6.82 5.83
N VAL A 483 -22.26 -6.19 6.01
CA VAL A 483 -23.51 -6.90 6.35
C VAL A 483 -23.84 -7.94 5.27
N SER A 484 -23.69 -7.60 3.98
CA SER A 484 -23.90 -8.59 2.91
C SER A 484 -22.97 -9.80 3.01
N GLY A 485 -21.73 -9.61 3.47
CA GLY A 485 -20.80 -10.70 3.78
C GLY A 485 -21.27 -11.57 4.94
N ILE A 486 -21.76 -10.96 6.03
CA ILE A 486 -22.36 -11.68 7.17
C ILE A 486 -23.59 -12.49 6.71
N CYS A 487 -24.46 -11.89 5.87
CA CYS A 487 -25.61 -12.60 5.31
C CYS A 487 -25.19 -13.82 4.49
N ILE A 488 -24.14 -13.71 3.68
CA ILE A 488 -23.58 -14.85 2.94
C ILE A 488 -23.14 -15.94 3.91
N VAL A 489 -22.38 -15.61 4.96
CA VAL A 489 -21.92 -16.58 5.97
C VAL A 489 -23.11 -17.29 6.63
N ILE A 490 -24.13 -16.54 7.04
CA ILE A 490 -25.37 -17.13 7.61
C ILE A 490 -26.02 -18.08 6.60
N CYS A 491 -26.19 -17.65 5.34
CA CYS A 491 -26.82 -18.47 4.31
C CYS A 491 -26.04 -19.75 4.01
N THR A 492 -24.70 -19.71 4.09
CA THR A 492 -23.85 -20.89 3.89
C THR A 492 -23.85 -21.85 5.07
N SER A 493 -24.01 -21.35 6.29
CA SER A 493 -23.83 -22.15 7.50
C SER A 493 -25.14 -22.65 8.10
N PHE A 494 -26.26 -21.98 7.81
CA PHE A 494 -27.56 -22.34 8.35
C PHE A 494 -28.12 -23.60 7.68
N ASN A 495 -28.58 -24.56 8.48
CA ASN A 495 -29.31 -25.70 7.96
C ASN A 495 -30.78 -25.32 7.70
N TRP A 496 -31.06 -24.94 6.46
CA TRP A 496 -32.38 -24.51 5.99
C TRP A 496 -33.48 -25.58 6.13
N GLY A 497 -33.11 -26.86 6.29
CA GLY A 497 -34.06 -27.93 6.57
C GLY A 497 -34.83 -27.75 7.88
N TYR A 498 -34.28 -27.03 8.87
CA TYR A 498 -35.00 -26.69 10.10
C TYR A 498 -36.21 -25.77 9.87
N LEU A 499 -36.22 -25.02 8.75
CA LEU A 499 -37.34 -24.18 8.34
C LEU A 499 -38.27 -24.88 7.35
N GLY A 500 -38.08 -26.18 7.11
CA GLY A 500 -38.87 -26.94 6.13
C GLY A 500 -38.58 -26.59 4.67
N LEU A 501 -37.49 -25.86 4.40
CA LEU A 501 -37.08 -25.55 3.03
C LEU A 501 -36.32 -26.73 2.40
N ASP A 502 -36.63 -27.02 1.14
CA ASP A 502 -35.95 -28.05 0.39
C ASP A 502 -34.55 -27.61 -0.07
N ILE A 503 -33.75 -28.59 -0.52
CA ILE A 503 -32.36 -28.38 -0.93
C ILE A 503 -32.27 -27.41 -2.12
N TYR A 504 -33.26 -27.39 -3.01
CA TYR A 504 -33.25 -26.50 -4.17
C TYR A 504 -33.51 -25.06 -3.77
N THR A 505 -34.55 -24.80 -2.96
CA THR A 505 -34.85 -23.44 -2.47
C THR A 505 -33.71 -22.85 -1.65
N SER A 506 -33.11 -23.65 -0.76
CA SER A 506 -31.94 -23.20 0.03
C SER A 506 -30.73 -22.85 -0.83
N LYS A 507 -30.46 -23.62 -1.91
CA LYS A 507 -29.41 -23.27 -2.89
C LYS A 507 -29.72 -21.99 -3.66
N ILE A 508 -30.98 -21.73 -4.03
CA ILE A 508 -31.39 -20.47 -4.68
C ILE A 508 -31.13 -19.30 -3.74
N ILE A 509 -31.56 -19.38 -2.48
CA ILE A 509 -31.32 -18.32 -1.48
C ILE A 509 -29.83 -18.02 -1.37
N LEU A 510 -29.00 -19.07 -1.31
CA LEU A 510 -27.55 -18.93 -1.25
C LEU A 510 -26.97 -18.25 -2.49
N ILE A 511 -27.38 -18.66 -3.69
CA ILE A 511 -26.94 -18.06 -4.96
C ILE A 511 -27.35 -16.59 -5.01
N CYS A 512 -28.58 -16.24 -4.64
CA CYS A 512 -29.05 -14.86 -4.58
C CYS A 512 -28.21 -14.02 -3.61
N ALA A 513 -27.92 -14.54 -2.41
CA ALA A 513 -27.07 -13.86 -1.43
C ALA A 513 -25.66 -13.60 -1.99
N TYR A 514 -25.06 -14.60 -2.64
CA TYR A 514 -23.75 -14.44 -3.29
C TYR A 514 -23.77 -13.43 -4.44
N VAL A 515 -24.77 -13.48 -5.32
CA VAL A 515 -24.88 -12.56 -6.47
C VAL A 515 -25.03 -11.12 -5.98
N ILE A 516 -25.94 -10.86 -5.04
CA ILE A 516 -26.18 -9.53 -4.48
C ILE A 516 -24.92 -9.02 -3.77
N GLY A 517 -24.35 -9.82 -2.86
CA GLY A 517 -23.18 -9.43 -2.09
C GLY A 517 -21.94 -9.21 -2.96
N SER A 518 -21.68 -10.12 -3.91
CA SER A 518 -20.52 -10.02 -4.81
C SER A 518 -20.63 -8.82 -5.73
N THR A 519 -21.82 -8.54 -6.27
CA THR A 519 -22.08 -7.37 -7.11
C THR A 519 -21.87 -6.09 -6.32
N TYR A 520 -22.42 -6.02 -5.10
CA TYR A 520 -22.26 -4.83 -4.26
C TYR A 520 -20.79 -4.56 -3.92
N MET A 521 -20.07 -5.59 -3.48
CA MET A 521 -18.66 -5.46 -3.16
C MET A 521 -17.78 -5.15 -4.39
N TYR A 522 -18.13 -5.69 -5.57
CA TYR A 522 -17.45 -5.36 -6.83
C TYR A 522 -17.60 -3.89 -7.19
N ILE A 523 -18.84 -3.38 -7.18
CA ILE A 523 -19.14 -1.98 -7.45
C ILE A 523 -18.40 -1.10 -6.44
N TRP A 524 -18.40 -1.48 -5.15
CA TRP A 524 -17.67 -0.75 -4.13
C TRP A 524 -16.17 -0.64 -4.42
N ASP A 525 -15.52 -1.76 -4.76
CA ASP A 525 -14.09 -1.78 -5.05
C ASP A 525 -13.74 -0.84 -6.21
N VAL A 526 -14.45 -0.96 -7.32
CA VAL A 526 -14.16 -0.20 -8.54
C VAL A 526 -14.52 1.28 -8.37
N TYR A 527 -15.71 1.58 -7.87
CA TYR A 527 -16.25 2.94 -7.79
C TYR A 527 -15.75 3.72 -6.57
N CYS A 528 -15.86 3.14 -5.36
CA CYS A 528 -15.51 3.85 -4.12
C CYS A 528 -14.02 3.74 -3.81
N ASP A 529 -13.49 2.52 -3.80
CA ASP A 529 -12.14 2.26 -3.29
C ASP A 529 -11.06 2.68 -4.30
N TRP A 530 -11.25 2.39 -5.58
CA TRP A 530 -10.33 2.77 -6.67
C TRP A 530 -10.69 4.10 -7.33
N GLY A 531 -11.94 4.55 -7.16
CA GLY A 531 -12.40 5.84 -7.69
C GLY A 531 -12.68 5.83 -9.19
N LEU A 532 -12.81 4.65 -9.82
CA LEU A 532 -13.08 4.46 -11.24
C LEU A 532 -14.58 4.65 -11.55
N LEU A 533 -14.96 4.61 -12.84
CA LEU A 533 -16.37 4.69 -13.31
C LEU A 533 -17.13 5.98 -12.97
N LYS A 534 -16.45 7.08 -12.65
CA LYS A 534 -17.11 8.37 -12.39
C LYS A 534 -17.51 9.13 -13.66
N GLU A 535 -16.91 8.78 -14.80
CA GLU A 535 -17.18 9.41 -16.09
C GLU A 535 -17.52 8.36 -17.17
N TYR A 536 -18.40 8.74 -18.09
CA TYR A 536 -19.03 7.84 -19.06
C TYR A 536 -18.08 7.39 -20.18
N ASN A 537 -17.11 8.22 -20.57
CA ASN A 537 -16.39 8.02 -21.83
C ASN A 537 -15.20 7.05 -21.74
N TYR A 538 -14.63 6.82 -20.56
CA TYR A 538 -13.40 6.02 -20.45
C TYR A 538 -13.34 5.10 -19.23
N LEU A 539 -14.35 5.10 -18.35
CA LEU A 539 -14.38 4.29 -17.12
C LEU A 539 -13.20 4.54 -16.14
N LEU A 540 -12.29 5.48 -16.44
CA LEU A 540 -11.12 5.87 -15.66
C LEU A 540 -11.35 7.20 -14.90
N ARG A 541 -10.35 7.62 -14.11
CA ARG A 541 -10.39 8.88 -13.34
C ARG A 541 -10.01 10.09 -14.21
N LYS A 542 -10.58 11.25 -13.86
CA LYS A 542 -10.36 12.55 -14.50
C LYS A 542 -8.91 13.07 -14.38
N ASN A 543 -8.44 13.82 -15.40
CA ASN A 543 -7.19 14.61 -15.45
C ASN A 543 -5.87 13.80 -15.35
N ASP A 544 -5.77 12.60 -15.93
CA ASP A 544 -4.53 11.79 -15.90
C ASP A 544 -3.95 11.57 -14.50
N ASN A 545 -4.84 11.56 -13.51
CA ASN A 545 -4.58 11.25 -12.10
C ASN A 545 -4.35 9.74 -11.92
N LEU A 546 -3.56 9.14 -12.80
CA LEU A 546 -3.24 7.73 -12.87
C LEU A 546 -1.74 7.58 -12.63
N MET A 547 -1.36 6.89 -11.56
CA MET A 547 0.04 6.55 -11.35
C MET A 547 0.46 5.27 -12.10
N TYR A 548 -0.52 4.47 -12.54
CA TYR A 548 -0.30 3.23 -13.29
C TYR A 548 -0.72 3.35 -14.76
N PRO A 549 -0.23 2.47 -15.65
CA PRO A 549 -0.71 2.40 -17.02
C PRO A 549 -2.22 2.13 -17.08
N PRO A 550 -2.98 2.76 -18.00
CA PRO A 550 -4.43 2.58 -18.13
C PRO A 550 -4.86 1.10 -18.20
N GLN A 551 -4.08 0.28 -18.92
CA GLN A 551 -4.30 -1.16 -19.07
C GLN A 551 -4.43 -1.89 -17.73
N TYR A 552 -3.66 -1.48 -16.72
CA TYR A 552 -3.66 -2.15 -15.42
C TYR A 552 -4.96 -1.90 -14.65
N TYR A 553 -5.61 -0.75 -14.83
CA TYR A 553 -6.91 -0.49 -14.22
C TYR A 553 -7.99 -1.36 -14.84
N TYR A 554 -7.98 -1.54 -16.17
CA TYR A 554 -8.92 -2.43 -16.85
C TYR A 554 -8.70 -3.89 -16.45
N PHE A 555 -7.44 -4.36 -16.43
CA PHE A 555 -7.13 -5.71 -15.96
C PHE A 555 -7.51 -5.91 -14.50
N ALA A 556 -7.25 -4.95 -13.62
CA ALA A 556 -7.65 -5.05 -12.22
C ALA A 556 -9.17 -5.12 -12.07
N GLY A 557 -9.92 -4.30 -12.82
CA GLY A 557 -11.38 -4.35 -12.87
C GLY A 557 -11.91 -5.70 -13.36
N PHE A 558 -11.33 -6.23 -14.44
CA PHE A 558 -11.69 -7.53 -14.99
C PHE A 558 -11.37 -8.69 -14.04
N PHE A 559 -10.14 -8.77 -13.54
CA PHE A 559 -9.73 -9.82 -12.61
C PHE A 559 -10.48 -9.75 -11.28
N ASN A 560 -10.79 -8.55 -10.76
CA ASN A 560 -11.62 -8.44 -9.56
C ASN A 560 -13.03 -9.00 -9.78
N LEU A 561 -13.62 -8.84 -10.97
CA LEU A 561 -14.90 -9.46 -11.30
C LEU A 561 -14.78 -10.99 -11.34
N ILE A 562 -13.84 -11.52 -12.13
CA ILE A 562 -13.64 -12.97 -12.29
C ILE A 562 -13.34 -13.64 -10.95
N PHE A 563 -12.43 -13.08 -10.16
CA PHE A 563 -12.04 -13.63 -8.87
C PHE A 563 -13.17 -13.56 -7.84
N ARG A 564 -14.09 -12.60 -7.95
CA ARG A 564 -15.29 -12.55 -7.10
C ARG A 564 -16.31 -13.63 -7.45
N LEU A 565 -16.33 -14.14 -8.68
CA LEU A 565 -17.22 -15.22 -9.10
C LEU A 565 -16.73 -16.61 -8.69
N THR A 566 -15.59 -16.71 -7.99
CA THR A 566 -15.02 -17.98 -7.54
C THR A 566 -15.91 -18.75 -6.56
N TRP A 567 -16.87 -18.10 -5.88
CA TRP A 567 -17.87 -18.81 -5.08
C TRP A 567 -18.71 -19.80 -5.90
N ALA A 568 -18.91 -19.57 -7.20
CA ALA A 568 -19.67 -20.48 -8.06
C ALA A 568 -19.02 -21.87 -8.11
N ILE A 569 -17.68 -21.93 -8.08
CA ILE A 569 -16.90 -23.16 -8.05
C ILE A 569 -17.21 -23.99 -6.78
N THR A 570 -17.56 -23.33 -5.66
CA THR A 570 -17.89 -24.04 -4.41
C THR A 570 -19.26 -24.71 -4.43
N ILE A 571 -20.14 -24.32 -5.35
CA ILE A 571 -21.50 -24.85 -5.48
C ILE A 571 -21.57 -25.90 -6.61
N MET A 572 -20.73 -25.77 -7.63
CA MET A 572 -20.67 -26.70 -8.76
C MET A 572 -19.98 -28.01 -8.34
N PRO A 573 -20.52 -29.19 -8.72
CA PRO A 573 -19.89 -30.48 -8.47
C PRO A 573 -18.76 -30.72 -9.48
N ILE A 574 -17.69 -29.94 -9.36
CA ILE A 574 -16.51 -30.05 -10.23
C ILE A 574 -15.66 -31.20 -9.70
N ASN A 575 -15.72 -32.35 -10.37
CA ASN A 575 -14.86 -33.50 -10.08
C ASN A 575 -13.81 -33.62 -11.17
N ILE A 576 -12.71 -32.86 -11.04
CA ILE A 576 -11.60 -32.92 -12.01
C ILE A 576 -10.79 -34.21 -11.77
N PHE A 577 -10.81 -34.74 -10.55
CA PHE A 577 -9.96 -35.85 -10.11
C PHE A 577 -10.77 -37.01 -9.52
N PRO A 578 -10.25 -38.25 -9.61
CA PRO A 578 -10.95 -39.44 -9.13
C PRO A 578 -11.18 -39.42 -7.62
N ASN A 579 -10.24 -38.85 -6.84
CA ASN A 579 -10.42 -38.68 -5.41
C ASN A 579 -11.12 -37.34 -5.09
N LYS A 580 -12.35 -37.43 -4.55
CA LYS A 580 -13.18 -36.27 -4.20
C LYS A 580 -12.56 -35.38 -3.11
N GLU A 581 -11.88 -35.98 -2.13
CA GLU A 581 -11.30 -35.25 -0.99
C GLU A 581 -10.04 -34.46 -1.41
N ILE A 582 -9.16 -35.08 -2.21
CA ILE A 582 -8.00 -34.38 -2.80
C ILE A 582 -8.47 -33.26 -3.73
N ASN A 583 -9.51 -33.51 -4.53
CA ASN A 583 -10.11 -32.50 -5.39
C ASN A 583 -10.65 -31.31 -4.58
N PHE A 584 -11.41 -31.58 -3.50
CA PHE A 584 -11.90 -30.54 -2.60
C PHE A 584 -10.76 -29.74 -1.96
N PHE A 585 -9.68 -30.42 -1.55
CA PHE A 585 -8.48 -29.79 -1.01
C PHE A 585 -7.86 -28.80 -2.00
N LEU A 586 -7.57 -29.25 -3.23
CA LEU A 586 -6.92 -28.46 -4.27
C LEU A 586 -7.80 -27.27 -4.68
N ILE A 587 -9.09 -27.49 -4.91
CA ILE A 587 -10.04 -26.42 -5.21
C ILE A 587 -10.03 -25.38 -4.09
N THR A 588 -10.13 -25.81 -2.83
CA THR A 588 -10.12 -24.90 -1.67
C THR A 588 -8.82 -24.10 -1.60
N PHE A 589 -7.68 -24.74 -1.85
CA PHE A 589 -6.38 -24.06 -1.91
C PHE A 589 -6.33 -22.98 -2.99
N PHE A 590 -6.76 -23.30 -4.23
CA PHE A 590 -6.78 -22.32 -5.33
C PHE A 590 -7.73 -21.15 -5.04
N LEU A 591 -8.90 -21.40 -4.45
CA LEU A 591 -9.84 -20.35 -4.06
C LEU A 591 -9.22 -19.39 -3.03
N MET A 592 -8.54 -19.92 -2.02
CA MET A 592 -7.84 -19.11 -1.02
C MET A 592 -6.68 -18.32 -1.62
N PHE A 593 -5.90 -18.93 -2.51
CA PHE A 593 -4.83 -18.26 -3.25
C PHE A 593 -5.34 -17.10 -4.09
N ILE A 594 -6.44 -17.32 -4.85
CA ILE A 594 -7.06 -16.29 -5.69
C ILE A 594 -7.56 -15.13 -4.82
N GLU A 595 -8.21 -15.41 -3.69
CA GLU A 595 -8.74 -14.36 -2.81
C GLU A 595 -7.62 -13.48 -2.21
N VAL A 596 -6.50 -14.10 -1.82
CA VAL A 596 -5.31 -13.38 -1.35
C VAL A 596 -4.70 -12.52 -2.47
N LEU A 597 -4.54 -13.08 -3.68
CA LEU A 597 -4.04 -12.34 -4.85
C LEU A 597 -4.94 -11.14 -5.17
N ARG A 598 -6.26 -11.34 -5.20
CA ARG A 598 -7.26 -10.30 -5.45
C ARG A 598 -7.12 -9.15 -4.46
N ARG A 599 -6.95 -9.46 -3.16
CA ARG A 599 -6.76 -8.45 -2.12
C ARG A 599 -5.47 -7.66 -2.30
N SER A 600 -4.37 -8.31 -2.68
CA SER A 600 -3.10 -7.61 -2.95
C SER A 600 -3.18 -6.67 -4.15
N ILE A 601 -3.90 -7.07 -5.21
CA ILE A 601 -4.22 -6.17 -6.33
C ILE A 601 -5.04 -4.98 -5.82
N TRP A 602 -6.10 -5.23 -5.04
CA TRP A 602 -6.94 -4.18 -4.49
C TRP A 602 -6.16 -3.16 -3.66
N ILE A 603 -5.17 -3.59 -2.85
CA ILE A 603 -4.34 -2.69 -2.03
C ILE A 603 -3.57 -1.69 -2.89
N CYS A 604 -2.99 -2.11 -4.02
CA CYS A 604 -2.26 -1.23 -4.94
C CYS A 604 -3.14 -0.07 -5.41
N PHE A 605 -4.30 -0.39 -6.00
CA PHE A 605 -5.22 0.62 -6.54
C PHE A 605 -5.91 1.44 -5.45
N ARG A 606 -6.18 0.84 -4.29
CA ARG A 606 -6.76 1.54 -3.14
C ARG A 606 -5.83 2.62 -2.60
N LEU A 607 -4.56 2.26 -2.36
CA LEU A 607 -3.56 3.19 -1.83
C LEU A 607 -3.17 4.24 -2.86
N GLU A 608 -3.15 3.88 -4.14
CA GLU A 608 -2.92 4.83 -5.21
C GLU A 608 -4.08 5.83 -5.34
N ASN A 609 -5.34 5.38 -5.28
CA ASN A 609 -6.48 6.31 -5.24
C ASN A 609 -6.41 7.23 -4.03
N GLU A 610 -6.07 6.69 -2.85
CA GLU A 610 -5.89 7.51 -1.67
C GLU A 610 -4.72 8.49 -1.82
N HIS A 611 -3.63 8.12 -2.50
CA HIS A 611 -2.50 9.00 -2.80
C HIS A 611 -2.94 10.23 -3.59
N VAL A 612 -3.66 9.98 -4.69
CA VAL A 612 -3.98 11.00 -5.69
C VAL A 612 -5.18 11.86 -5.28
N THR A 613 -6.22 11.26 -4.70
CA THR A 613 -7.49 11.95 -4.47
C THR A 613 -7.82 12.18 -3.00
N ASN A 614 -7.11 11.52 -2.06
CA ASN A 614 -7.49 11.49 -0.64
C ASN A 614 -8.97 11.12 -0.46
N ALA A 615 -9.47 10.18 -1.29
CA ALA A 615 -10.89 9.81 -1.40
C ALA A 615 -11.55 9.51 -0.05
N SER A 616 -10.81 8.92 0.88
CA SER A 616 -11.32 8.48 2.17
C SER A 616 -11.28 9.56 3.26
N ARG A 617 -10.75 10.75 2.92
CA ARG A 617 -10.56 11.91 3.81
C ARG A 617 -9.76 11.60 5.08
N TYR A 618 -8.92 10.55 5.06
CA TYR A 618 -8.08 10.20 6.21
C TYR A 618 -7.00 11.25 6.48
N ARG A 619 -6.71 12.12 5.50
CA ARG A 619 -5.69 13.15 5.61
C ARG A 619 -6.30 14.53 5.40
N ALA A 620 -5.78 15.51 6.13
CA ALA A 620 -6.19 16.92 5.99
C ALA A 620 -5.48 17.64 4.83
N ILE A 621 -4.75 16.93 3.97
CA ILE A 621 -4.04 17.46 2.80
C ILE A 621 -4.43 16.59 1.60
N LEU A 622 -4.79 17.22 0.49
CA LEU A 622 -5.15 16.54 -0.75
C LEU A 622 -3.92 15.93 -1.45
N TRP A 623 -2.77 16.60 -1.36
CA TRP A 623 -1.55 16.22 -2.08
C TRP A 623 -0.55 15.41 -1.22
N VAL A 624 0.15 14.45 -1.84
CA VAL A 624 1.17 13.57 -1.24
C VAL A 624 2.46 13.62 -2.07
N PRO A 625 3.65 13.75 -1.46
CA PRO A 625 4.90 13.66 -2.21
C PRO A 625 5.08 12.25 -2.78
N LYS A 626 5.57 12.13 -4.02
CA LYS A 626 5.98 10.85 -4.60
C LYS A 626 7.06 10.20 -3.72
N MET A 627 7.12 8.87 -3.74
CA MET A 627 8.10 8.13 -2.95
C MET A 627 9.48 8.18 -3.62
N THR A 628 10.43 8.90 -3.01
CA THR A 628 11.83 8.94 -3.44
C THR A 628 12.61 7.75 -2.88
N LYS A 629 13.44 7.12 -3.72
CA LYS A 629 14.51 6.25 -3.22
C LYS A 629 15.65 7.16 -2.75
N THR A 630 16.05 7.04 -1.48
CA THR A 630 17.35 7.56 -1.05
C THR A 630 18.41 6.64 -1.66
N LYS A 631 19.10 7.08 -2.71
CA LYS A 631 20.46 6.57 -2.92
C LYS A 631 21.29 7.15 -1.78
N GLU A 632 21.84 6.29 -0.94
CA GLU A 632 23.02 6.67 -0.18
C GLU A 632 24.11 6.89 -1.24
N PHE A 633 24.47 8.16 -1.43
CA PHE A 633 25.64 8.55 -2.22
C PHE A 633 26.90 8.13 -1.47
#